data_AF-A0A6L7CTR5-F1
#
_entry.id   AF-A0A6L7CTR5-F1
#
_cell.length_a   1.000
_cell.length_b   1.000
_cell.length_c   1.000
_cell.angle_alpha   90.00
_cell.angle_beta   90.00
_cell.angle_gamma   90.00
#
_symmetry.space_group_name_H-M   'P 1'
#
loop_
_entity.id
_entity.type
_entity.pdbx_description
1 polymer ?
#
loop_
_entity_poly.entity_id
_entity_poly.type
_entity_poly.pdbx_seq_one_letter_code
_entity_poly.pdbx_strand_id
1 'polypeptide(L)'
;MSQKLKVVTIGGGSSYTPELLEGFIKRYHELPVSELWLVDVEDGKEKLDIIFELCQRMIDNAGVPMKLYKTLDRREALKDADFVTTQLRVGQLPARELDERIPLSHGYLGQETNGAGGLFKGLRTIPVIFDIVKDVEELCPNAWVINFTNPAGMVTEAVYR
;
A
#
# COMPACT_ATOMS: atom_id res chain seq x y z
N MET A 1 18.96 -19.19 13.28
CA MET A 1 18.68 -17.76 13.47
C MET A 1 17.37 -17.48 12.73
N SER A 2 16.38 -16.92 13.40
CA SER A 2 15.13 -16.55 12.71
C SER A 2 15.43 -15.45 11.69
N GLN A 3 15.03 -15.65 10.43
CA GLN A 3 15.25 -14.69 9.35
C GLN A 3 14.44 -13.44 9.66
N LYS A 4 15.13 -12.31 9.83
CA LYS A 4 14.51 -11.00 10.07
C LYS A 4 13.90 -10.50 8.77
N LEU A 5 12.63 -10.09 8.81
CA LEU A 5 11.89 -9.70 7.61
C LEU A 5 11.77 -8.17 7.48
N LYS A 6 11.99 -7.68 6.26
CA LYS A 6 11.73 -6.29 5.85
C LYS A 6 10.46 -6.22 5.02
N VAL A 7 9.49 -5.43 5.48
CA VAL A 7 8.22 -5.20 4.78
C VAL A 7 8.12 -3.73 4.36
N VAL A 8 7.75 -3.49 3.11
CA VAL A 8 7.46 -2.16 2.56
C VAL A 8 5.98 -2.04 2.26
N THR A 9 5.33 -0.98 2.73
CA THR A 9 3.92 -0.70 2.50
C THR A 9 3.79 0.59 1.69
N ILE A 10 3.42 0.46 0.41
CA ILE A 10 3.17 1.59 -0.50
C ILE A 10 1.70 2.01 -0.36
N GLY A 11 1.49 3.29 -0.04
CA GLY A 11 0.22 3.81 0.49
C GLY A 11 0.19 3.78 2.03
N GLY A 12 1.33 4.07 2.67
CA GLY A 12 1.50 4.03 4.12
C GLY A 12 0.61 5.01 4.88
N GLY A 13 0.16 6.10 4.27
CA GLY A 13 -0.79 7.06 4.84
C GLY A 13 -2.25 6.60 4.83
N SER A 14 -2.53 5.34 4.46
CA SER A 14 -3.86 4.75 4.55
C SER A 14 -4.35 4.70 6.00
N SER A 15 -5.66 4.95 6.19
CA SER A 15 -6.32 4.75 7.48
C SER A 15 -6.31 3.30 7.97
N TYR A 16 -6.02 2.33 7.08
CA TYR A 16 -5.95 0.91 7.39
C TYR A 16 -4.54 0.43 7.79
N THR A 17 -3.50 1.27 7.67
CA THR A 17 -2.13 0.92 8.08
C THR A 17 -2.04 0.47 9.56
N PRO A 18 -2.76 1.08 10.53
CA PRO A 18 -2.76 0.60 11.91
C PRO A 18 -3.27 -0.83 12.04
N GLU A 19 -4.26 -1.25 11.24
CA GLU A 19 -4.80 -2.60 11.24
C GLU A 19 -3.76 -3.61 10.70
N LEU A 20 -3.07 -3.26 9.61
CA LEU A 20 -1.97 -4.07 9.08
C LEU A 20 -0.86 -4.26 10.12
N LEU A 21 -0.44 -3.17 10.78
CA LEU A 21 0.56 -3.21 11.84
C LEU A 21 0.11 -4.05 13.04
N GLU A 22 -1.14 -3.88 13.49
CA GLU A 22 -1.69 -4.69 14.57
C GLU A 22 -1.64 -6.18 14.23
N GLY A 23 -1.91 -6.52 12.97
CA GLY A 23 -1.74 -7.86 12.42
C GLY A 23 -0.32 -8.41 12.60
N PHE A 24 0.70 -7.62 12.25
CA PHE A 24 2.11 -7.98 12.42
C PHE A 24 2.51 -8.10 13.90
N ILE A 25 2.07 -7.18 14.76
CA ILE A 25 2.33 -7.22 16.20
C ILE A 25 1.77 -8.52 16.80
N LYS A 26 0.51 -8.85 16.53
CA LYS A 26 -0.14 -10.08 17.04
C LYS A 26 0.56 -11.36 16.59
N ARG A 27 1.18 -11.35 15.40
CA ARG A 27 1.80 -12.52 14.77
C ARG A 27 3.32 -12.47 14.75
N TYR A 28 3.95 -11.58 15.53
CA TYR A 28 5.39 -11.37 15.50
C TYR A 28 6.22 -12.66 15.72
N HIS A 29 5.70 -13.60 16.50
CA HIS A 29 6.34 -14.88 16.79
C HIS A 29 6.36 -15.85 15.58
N GLU A 30 5.41 -15.73 14.65
CA GLU A 30 5.35 -16.49 13.40
C GLU A 30 5.99 -15.71 12.24
N LEU A 31 5.81 -14.39 12.23
CA LEU A 31 6.28 -13.47 11.20
C LEU A 31 7.11 -12.35 11.83
N PRO A 32 8.42 -12.57 12.06
CA PRO A 32 9.30 -11.66 12.78
C PRO A 32 9.74 -10.47 11.90
N VAL A 33 8.80 -9.58 11.60
CA VAL A 33 9.04 -8.34 10.85
C VAL A 33 9.93 -7.42 11.67
N SER A 34 11.19 -7.28 11.27
CA SER A 34 12.15 -6.40 11.95
C SER A 34 12.10 -4.96 11.47
N GLU A 35 11.68 -4.74 10.23
CA GLU A 35 11.57 -3.42 9.62
C GLU A 35 10.25 -3.29 8.87
N LEU A 36 9.49 -2.24 9.19
CA LEU A 36 8.31 -1.83 8.45
C LEU A 36 8.55 -0.44 7.88
N TRP A 37 8.50 -0.33 6.55
CA TRP A 37 8.67 0.93 5.82
C TRP A 37 7.33 1.41 5.28
N LEU A 38 6.88 2.59 5.71
CA LEU A 38 5.67 3.23 5.22
C LEU A 38 6.03 4.24 4.13
N VAL A 39 5.53 4.01 2.92
CA VAL A 39 5.83 4.83 1.76
C VAL A 39 4.57 5.53 1.28
N ASP A 40 4.64 6.83 1.02
CA ASP A 40 3.54 7.58 0.39
C ASP A 40 4.08 8.61 -0.61
N VAL A 41 3.20 9.40 -1.20
CA VAL A 41 3.54 10.51 -2.11
C VAL A 41 3.42 11.85 -1.40
N GLU A 42 3.93 12.93 -2.01
CA GLU A 42 3.88 14.28 -1.43
C GLU A 42 2.46 14.69 -1.01
N ASP A 43 1.47 14.46 -1.88
CA ASP A 43 0.05 14.74 -1.59
C ASP A 43 -0.52 13.93 -0.41
N GLY A 44 0.12 12.82 -0.06
CA GLY A 44 -0.25 11.95 1.06
C GLY A 44 0.59 12.18 2.32
N LYS A 45 1.58 13.08 2.28
CA LYS A 45 2.58 13.25 3.35
C LYS A 45 1.95 13.52 4.71
N GLU A 46 0.96 14.41 4.79
CA GLU A 46 0.29 14.73 6.06
C GLU A 46 -0.39 13.48 6.68
N LYS A 47 -1.05 12.67 5.85
CA LYS A 47 -1.67 11.42 6.32
C LYS A 47 -0.61 10.41 6.76
N LEU A 48 0.47 10.27 5.99
CA LEU A 48 1.62 9.42 6.35
C LEU A 48 2.19 9.83 7.70
N ASP A 49 2.37 11.14 7.95
CA ASP A 49 2.90 11.65 9.21
C ASP A 49 1.98 11.27 10.39
N ILE A 50 0.66 11.48 10.27
CA ILE A 50 -0.31 11.13 11.32
C ILE A 50 -0.31 9.61 11.59
N ILE A 51 -0.34 8.80 10.54
CA ILE A 51 -0.39 7.34 10.64
C ILE A 51 0.90 6.78 11.22
N PHE A 52 2.05 7.32 10.82
CA PHE A 52 3.35 6.94 11.37
C PHE A 52 3.43 7.15 12.88
N GLU A 53 2.99 8.30 13.38
CA GLU A 53 3.00 8.60 14.82
C GLU A 53 2.09 7.65 15.61
N LEU A 54 0.94 7.27 15.06
CA LEU A 54 0.07 6.26 15.68
C LEU A 54 0.74 4.88 15.68
N CYS A 55 1.31 4.47 14.56
CA CYS A 55 1.99 3.19 14.40
C CYS A 55 3.19 3.05 15.34
N GLN A 56 3.98 4.11 15.51
CA GLN A 56 5.12 4.11 16.43
C GLN A 56 4.65 3.87 17.88
N ARG A 57 3.60 4.56 18.34
CA ARG A 57 3.03 4.32 19.67
C ARG A 57 2.51 2.89 19.85
N MET A 58 1.95 2.29 18.80
CA MET A 58 1.48 0.90 18.85
C MET A 58 2.65 -0.09 19.01
N ILE A 59 3.76 0.13 18.30
CA ILE A 59 4.98 -0.69 18.43
C ILE A 59 5.58 -0.54 19.83
N ASP A 60 5.73 0.70 20.31
CA ASP A 60 6.31 0.99 21.63
C ASP A 60 5.48 0.34 22.75
N ASN A 61 4.14 0.44 22.66
CA ASN A 61 3.23 -0.18 23.62
C ASN A 61 3.26 -1.71 23.57
N ALA A 62 3.44 -2.31 22.38
CA ALA A 62 3.50 -3.75 22.23
C ALA A 62 4.84 -4.36 22.65
N GLY A 63 5.92 -3.57 22.70
CA GLY A 63 7.25 -4.02 23.09
C GLY A 63 7.88 -5.02 22.11
N VAL A 64 7.44 -5.03 20.85
CA VAL A 64 8.02 -5.90 19.80
C VAL A 64 9.27 -5.24 19.19
N PRO A 65 10.34 -5.98 18.89
CA PRO A 65 11.57 -5.42 18.30
C PRO A 65 11.41 -5.18 16.78
N MET A 66 10.47 -4.31 16.42
CA MET A 66 10.21 -3.84 15.06
C MET A 66 10.62 -2.37 14.93
N LYS A 67 11.34 -2.03 13.87
CA LYS A 67 11.66 -0.64 13.53
C LYS A 67 10.66 -0.12 12.49
N LEU A 68 10.15 1.08 12.71
CA LEU A 68 9.26 1.76 11.78
C LEU A 68 10.00 2.87 11.05
N TYR A 69 9.83 2.94 9.74
CA TYR A 69 10.38 3.97 8.88
C TYR A 69 9.26 4.60 8.05
N LYS A 70 9.44 5.87 7.66
CA LYS A 70 8.62 6.52 6.64
C LYS A 70 9.49 7.24 5.63
N THR A 71 9.09 7.24 4.37
CA THR A 71 9.76 7.98 3.31
C THR A 71 8.78 8.30 2.18
N LEU A 72 9.10 9.31 1.38
CA LEU A 72 8.42 9.59 0.11
C LEU A 72 9.21 9.04 -1.09
N ASP A 73 10.43 8.55 -0.87
CA ASP A 73 11.23 7.84 -1.86
C ASP A 73 11.03 6.33 -1.71
N ARG A 74 10.16 5.77 -2.56
CA ARG A 74 9.90 4.32 -2.54
C ARG A 74 11.15 3.49 -2.87
N ARG A 75 12.07 4.00 -3.69
CA ARG A 75 13.26 3.24 -4.11
C ARG A 75 14.24 3.07 -2.95
N GLU A 76 14.30 4.04 -2.04
CA GLU A 76 15.02 3.88 -0.77
C GLU A 76 14.43 2.72 0.06
N ALA A 77 13.11 2.69 0.22
CA ALA A 77 12.42 1.67 1.01
C ALA A 77 12.53 0.27 0.41
N LEU A 78 12.44 0.14 -0.92
CA LEU A 78 12.36 -1.14 -1.63
C LEU A 78 13.64 -1.99 -1.58
N LYS A 79 14.82 -1.38 -1.40
CA LYS A 79 16.10 -2.10 -1.36
C LYS A 79 16.06 -3.26 -0.38
N ASP A 80 16.35 -4.47 -0.85
CA ASP A 80 16.42 -5.69 -0.03
C ASP A 80 15.12 -6.00 0.76
N ALA A 81 13.95 -5.52 0.30
CA ALA A 81 12.68 -5.90 0.90
C ALA A 81 12.36 -7.39 0.68
N ASP A 82 11.73 -8.04 1.67
CA ASP A 82 11.22 -9.42 1.53
C ASP A 82 9.76 -9.43 1.05
N PHE A 83 8.99 -8.40 1.46
CA PHE A 83 7.59 -8.26 1.09
C PHE A 83 7.26 -6.80 0.77
N VAL A 84 6.47 -6.59 -0.27
CA VAL A 84 5.96 -5.29 -0.69
C VAL A 84 4.44 -5.35 -0.73
N THR A 85 3.78 -4.61 0.14
CA THR A 85 2.32 -4.48 0.15
C THR A 85 1.91 -3.19 -0.55
N THR A 86 0.83 -3.24 -1.33
CA THR A 86 0.25 -2.03 -1.94
C THR A 86 -1.15 -1.80 -1.41
N GLN A 87 -1.41 -0.59 -0.93
CA GLN A 87 -2.71 -0.15 -0.42
C GLN A 87 -2.96 1.33 -0.77
N LEU A 88 -2.56 1.71 -1.99
CA LEU A 88 -2.55 3.09 -2.46
C LEU A 88 -3.85 3.49 -3.16
N ARG A 89 -4.04 4.80 -3.38
CA ARG A 89 -5.18 5.35 -4.12
C ARG A 89 -4.73 6.46 -5.07
N VAL A 90 -4.54 6.13 -6.34
CA VAL A 90 -4.20 7.12 -7.36
C VAL A 90 -5.35 8.12 -7.56
N GLY A 91 -5.05 9.40 -7.38
CA GLY A 91 -6.03 10.48 -7.40
C GLY A 91 -6.80 10.71 -6.08
N GLN A 92 -6.41 10.01 -5.01
CA GLN A 92 -6.96 10.19 -3.66
C GLN A 92 -8.51 10.05 -3.63
N LEU A 93 -9.17 10.54 -2.58
CA LEU A 93 -10.63 10.54 -2.49
C LEU A 93 -11.34 11.41 -3.54
N PRO A 94 -10.79 12.57 -3.98
CA PRO A 94 -11.42 13.37 -5.03
C PRO A 94 -11.62 12.61 -6.35
N ALA A 95 -10.66 11.78 -6.78
CA ALA A 95 -10.86 10.98 -7.99
C ALA A 95 -11.94 9.91 -7.82
N ARG A 96 -12.03 9.30 -6.62
CA ARG A 96 -13.11 8.36 -6.30
C ARG A 96 -14.48 9.03 -6.34
N GLU A 97 -14.57 10.26 -5.83
CA GLU A 97 -15.82 11.02 -5.88
C GLU A 97 -16.28 11.22 -7.33
N LEU A 98 -15.36 11.47 -8.27
CA LEU A 98 -15.68 11.55 -9.69
C LEU A 98 -16.10 10.19 -10.28
N ASP A 99 -15.40 9.12 -9.91
CA ASP A 99 -15.74 7.74 -10.31
C ASP A 99 -17.17 7.34 -9.90
N GLU A 100 -17.66 7.87 -8.78
CA GLU A 100 -19.00 7.60 -8.25
C GLU A 100 -20.04 8.60 -8.78
N ARG A 101 -19.72 9.90 -8.86
CA ARG A 101 -20.71 10.93 -9.24
C ARG A 101 -20.97 11.01 -10.74
N ILE A 102 -19.96 10.83 -11.58
CA ILE A 102 -20.13 10.95 -13.04
C ILE A 102 -21.07 9.87 -13.57
N PRO A 103 -20.89 8.56 -13.28
CA PRO A 103 -21.83 7.56 -13.77
C PRO A 103 -23.24 7.78 -13.20
N LEU A 104 -23.33 8.21 -11.94
CA LEU A 104 -24.61 8.50 -11.28
C LEU A 104 -25.38 9.64 -11.95
N SER A 105 -24.70 10.71 -12.40
CA SER A 105 -25.35 11.82 -13.11
C SER A 105 -25.92 11.41 -14.47
N HIS A 106 -25.46 10.28 -15.02
CA HIS A 106 -25.96 9.68 -16.26
C HIS A 106 -26.95 8.53 -16.04
N GLY A 107 -27.40 8.29 -14.79
CA GLY A 107 -28.35 7.23 -14.47
C GLY A 107 -27.73 5.82 -14.38
N TYR A 108 -26.40 5.73 -14.30
CA TYR A 108 -25.68 4.46 -14.12
C TYR A 108 -25.14 4.32 -12.69
N LEU A 109 -24.80 3.10 -12.29
CA LEU A 109 -24.15 2.84 -11.01
C LEU A 109 -22.76 3.50 -10.98
N GLY A 110 -22.55 4.40 -10.02
CA GLY A 110 -21.24 4.91 -9.64
C GLY A 110 -20.69 4.12 -8.46
N GLN A 111 -19.63 3.35 -8.69
CA GLN A 111 -18.98 2.54 -7.66
C GLN A 111 -17.49 2.38 -7.99
N GLU A 112 -16.66 2.32 -6.94
CA GLU A 112 -15.20 2.38 -7.01
C GLU A 112 -14.51 1.26 -7.85
N THR A 113 -15.08 0.06 -7.88
CA THR A 113 -14.46 -1.16 -8.44
C THR A 113 -15.29 -1.83 -9.54
N ASN A 114 -16.50 -1.32 -9.79
CA ASN A 114 -17.46 -1.88 -10.73
C ASN A 114 -17.97 -0.77 -11.66
N GLY A 115 -18.41 -1.17 -12.87
CA GLY A 115 -18.90 -0.22 -13.87
C GLY A 115 -17.81 0.77 -14.33
N ALA A 116 -18.24 1.96 -14.75
CA ALA A 116 -17.33 2.98 -15.25
C ALA A 116 -16.34 3.47 -14.17
N GLY A 117 -16.76 3.63 -12.92
CA GLY A 117 -15.86 4.01 -11.83
C GLY A 117 -14.72 3.00 -11.63
N GLY A 118 -15.06 1.70 -11.62
CA GLY A 118 -14.07 0.62 -11.60
C GLY A 118 -13.06 0.66 -12.76
N LEU A 119 -13.54 0.91 -13.99
CA LEU A 119 -12.68 1.06 -15.15
C LEU A 119 -11.71 2.23 -15.00
N PHE A 120 -12.19 3.42 -14.67
CA PHE A 120 -11.35 4.61 -14.53
C PHE A 120 -10.36 4.49 -13.36
N LYS A 121 -10.77 3.84 -12.27
CA LYS A 121 -9.84 3.48 -11.21
C LYS A 121 -8.73 2.56 -11.71
N GLY A 122 -9.08 1.51 -12.45
CA GLY A 122 -8.10 0.61 -13.07
C GLY A 122 -7.11 1.35 -13.97
N LEU A 123 -7.61 2.22 -14.85
CA LEU A 123 -6.79 3.02 -15.77
C LEU A 123 -5.79 3.95 -15.06
N ARG A 124 -6.15 4.50 -13.88
CA ARG A 124 -5.22 5.29 -13.07
C ARG A 124 -4.21 4.44 -12.30
N THR A 125 -4.63 3.27 -11.82
CA THR A 125 -3.83 2.43 -10.92
C THR A 125 -2.80 1.57 -11.65
N ILE A 126 -3.18 0.91 -12.76
CA ILE A 126 -2.33 -0.07 -13.44
C ILE A 126 -0.95 0.49 -13.82
N PRO A 127 -0.83 1.70 -14.41
CA PRO A 127 0.48 2.27 -14.73
C PRO A 127 1.40 2.42 -13.50
N VAL A 128 0.84 2.88 -12.37
CA VAL A 128 1.59 3.04 -11.12
C VAL A 128 2.03 1.69 -10.55
N ILE A 129 1.18 0.66 -10.66
CA ILE A 129 1.54 -0.70 -10.26
C ILE A 129 2.70 -1.23 -11.11
N PHE A 130 2.71 -0.97 -12.42
CA PHE A 130 3.81 -1.39 -13.29
C PHE A 130 5.13 -0.68 -12.95
N ASP A 131 5.09 0.62 -12.63
CA ASP A 131 6.27 1.34 -12.14
C ASP A 131 6.80 0.74 -10.82
N ILE A 132 5.91 0.35 -9.91
CA ILE A 132 6.28 -0.34 -8.66
C ILE A 132 6.89 -1.71 -8.95
N VAL A 133 6.27 -2.53 -9.80
CA VAL A 133 6.78 -3.87 -10.15
C VAL A 133 8.17 -3.77 -10.76
N LYS A 134 8.39 -2.81 -11.67
CA LYS A 134 9.71 -2.58 -12.26
C LYS A 134 10.78 -2.22 -11.21
N ASP A 135 10.44 -1.39 -10.24
CA ASP A 135 11.36 -1.06 -9.14
C ASP A 135 11.60 -2.28 -8.22
N VAL A 136 10.59 -3.13 -8.00
CA VAL A 136 10.72 -4.37 -7.23
C VAL A 136 11.65 -5.36 -7.94
N GLU A 137 11.47 -5.57 -9.24
CA GLU A 137 12.34 -6.44 -10.05
C GLU A 137 13.80 -5.98 -10.02
N GLU A 138 14.05 -4.67 -9.96
CA GLU A 138 15.39 -4.10 -9.89
C GLU A 138 16.01 -4.18 -8.48
N LEU A 139 15.25 -3.81 -7.44
CA LEU A 139 15.78 -3.50 -6.11
C LEU A 139 15.59 -4.64 -5.09
N CYS A 140 14.61 -5.50 -5.31
CA CYS A 140 14.29 -6.63 -4.43
C CYS A 140 13.61 -7.78 -5.21
N PRO A 141 14.32 -8.40 -6.18
CA PRO A 141 13.72 -9.37 -7.12
C PRO A 141 13.16 -10.65 -6.46
N ASN A 142 13.53 -10.92 -5.21
CA ASN A 142 13.01 -12.06 -4.44
C ASN A 142 11.79 -11.70 -3.58
N ALA A 143 11.38 -10.44 -3.56
CA ALA A 143 10.27 -9.98 -2.73
C ALA A 143 8.93 -10.48 -3.26
N TRP A 144 8.02 -10.80 -2.34
CA TRP A 144 6.62 -11.00 -2.70
C TRP A 144 5.88 -9.67 -2.77
N VAL A 145 5.14 -9.44 -3.85
CA VAL A 145 4.19 -8.32 -3.95
C VAL A 145 2.80 -8.78 -3.52
N ILE A 146 2.25 -8.16 -2.47
CA ILE A 146 0.90 -8.43 -1.94
C ILE A 146 0.01 -7.23 -2.23
N ASN A 147 -0.89 -7.40 -3.20
CA ASN A 147 -1.73 -6.31 -3.68
C ASN A 147 -3.07 -6.23 -2.92
N PHE A 148 -3.27 -5.14 -2.17
CA PHE A 148 -4.59 -4.73 -1.66
C PHE A 148 -5.18 -3.57 -2.50
N THR A 149 -4.42 -3.05 -3.46
CA THR A 149 -4.84 -1.93 -4.30
C THR A 149 -5.89 -2.39 -5.30
N ASN A 150 -7.04 -1.73 -5.24
CA ASN A 150 -8.18 -2.01 -6.10
C ASN A 150 -8.09 -1.30 -7.47
N PRO A 151 -8.79 -1.78 -8.52
CA PRO A 151 -9.60 -3.00 -8.55
C PRO A 151 -8.72 -4.25 -8.60
N ALA A 152 -8.71 -5.05 -7.52
CA ALA A 152 -7.62 -5.98 -7.26
C ALA A 152 -7.50 -7.07 -8.33
N GLY A 153 -8.62 -7.60 -8.81
CA GLY A 153 -8.64 -8.59 -9.89
C GLY A 153 -8.09 -8.03 -11.20
N MET A 154 -8.52 -6.83 -11.60
CA MET A 154 -8.06 -6.19 -12.85
C MET A 154 -6.57 -5.82 -12.78
N VAL A 155 -6.11 -5.30 -11.64
CA VAL A 155 -4.70 -4.99 -11.40
C VAL A 155 -3.85 -6.25 -11.45
N THR A 156 -4.29 -7.33 -10.81
CA THR A 156 -3.57 -8.61 -10.80
C THR A 156 -3.53 -9.23 -12.21
N GLU A 157 -4.64 -9.19 -12.95
CA GLU A 157 -4.71 -9.66 -14.34
C GLU A 157 -3.75 -8.88 -15.24
N ALA A 158 -3.63 -7.57 -15.05
CA ALA A 158 -2.69 -6.74 -15.80
C ALA A 158 -1.22 -7.10 -15.50
N VAL A 159 -0.87 -7.38 -14.25
CA VAL A 159 0.49 -7.82 -13.88
C VAL A 159 0.79 -9.24 -14.36
N TYR A 160 -0.22 -10.10 -14.41
CA TYR A 160 -0.06 -11.50 -14.80
C TYR A 160 0.19 -11.70 -16.30
N ARG A 161 -0.30 -10.80 -17.15
CA ARG A 161 -0.21 -10.91 -18.62
C ARG A 161 1.01 -10.22 -19.21
#